data_AF-A0A917IZB4-F1
#
_entry.id   AF-A0A917IZB4-F1
#
_cell.length_a   1.000
_cell.length_b   1.000
_cell.length_c   1.000
_cell.angle_alpha   90.00
_cell.angle_beta   90.00
_cell.angle_gamma   90.00
#
_symmetry.space_group_name_H-M   'P 1'
#
loop_
_entity.id
_entity.type
_entity.pdbx_description
1 polymer ?
#
loop_
_entity_poly.entity_id
_entity_poly.type
_entity_poly.pdbx_seq_one_letter_code
_entity_poly.pdbx_strand_id
1 'polypeptide(L)'
;MNKLTVIDFFCGAGGFSEGFRQQGFEIIAGYDNWRPAVDTYNFNFGAGKGNNQNILDFENNIELIEKLPDTDVILGSPPCVSFSLSNNSGKADKSLGIRLTKAFLRIVAIKKHKKKSQLKAWFMENVVQSIDHIAKDYTFNDLELSEWAKKQRINPREIALSLSQNHATLNSADFGSPQQRIRAVAGEIIDKGGFVLPKHQYAPKNSSMKLKEHIVLGKIKRSFPPPNSKKGSRIIVDPLYEHISINISDLTDHFYDTGLYESEWRNSQFQKINHPYMGKMSFPENENKPSRTITATKIGTSREAIIYKSEYKRVGDGEYRTPTVRESASLMSFPITYQFIGGENAKCRLVGNAVCPSVSSALARTVRSALTLPKIKRPLINTKLNLDEVPNLNSFQPRIFDSPPVKKEGALFRRHPFKYGNITVTLSNYDIMKKRDLKTSRNANKWITSVQYGNGNGFPCRKYPDGYYREIESLIETFEKGTHFIKLINNGFSKKIPDKKLLQAMHEEQKGIDGFYTPVELITTVTSLIESIDFDDPDHKLEDEKIFMKPIVPKKQILALYAINKICSVANS
;
A
#
# COMPACT_ATOMS: atom_id res chain seq x y z
N MET A 1 37.85 6.54 17.75
CA MET A 1 37.54 6.91 16.35
C MET A 1 36.23 7.65 16.35
N ASN A 2 36.16 8.81 15.69
CA ASN A 2 34.89 9.54 15.52
C ASN A 2 33.93 8.71 14.68
N LYS A 3 32.64 8.71 15.05
CA LYS A 3 31.60 8.02 14.28
C LYS A 3 31.34 8.81 13.00
N LEU A 4 31.05 8.10 11.90
CA LEU A 4 30.60 8.74 10.67
C LEU A 4 29.21 9.34 10.88
N THR A 5 29.01 10.55 10.41
CA THR A 5 27.82 11.38 10.61
C THR A 5 26.82 11.25 9.48
N VAL A 6 25.53 11.42 9.80
CA VAL A 6 24.42 11.29 8.85
C VAL A 6 23.42 12.44 9.03
N ILE A 7 23.01 13.00 7.90
CA ILE A 7 21.84 13.90 7.81
C ILE A 7 20.77 13.24 6.95
N ASP A 8 19.51 13.35 7.36
CA ASP A 8 18.35 12.74 6.69
C ASP A 8 17.31 13.79 6.30
N PHE A 9 17.05 13.97 5.02
CA PHE A 9 16.02 14.88 4.50
C PHE A 9 14.74 14.12 4.17
N PHE A 10 13.58 14.72 4.45
CA PHE A 10 12.30 14.00 4.44
C PHE A 10 12.32 12.83 5.44
N CYS A 11 12.89 13.06 6.62
CA CYS A 11 13.31 11.99 7.51
C CYS A 11 12.13 11.15 8.05
N GLY A 12 10.90 11.67 8.02
CA GLY A 12 9.71 10.95 8.45
C GLY A 12 9.86 10.36 9.85
N ALA A 13 9.46 9.10 10.00
CA ALA A 13 9.63 8.37 11.25
C ALA A 13 11.07 7.95 11.55
N GLY A 14 12.05 8.27 10.69
CA GLY A 14 13.45 7.95 10.90
C GLY A 14 13.88 6.54 10.47
N GLY A 15 13.08 5.82 9.69
CA GLY A 15 13.43 4.46 9.24
C GLY A 15 14.71 4.39 8.40
N PHE A 16 14.97 5.42 7.58
CA PHE A 16 16.22 5.52 6.83
C PHE A 16 17.40 5.76 7.78
N SER A 17 17.32 6.77 8.66
CA SER A 17 18.32 7.00 9.71
C SER A 17 18.58 5.80 10.63
N GLU A 18 17.54 5.06 11.04
CA GLU A 18 17.66 3.94 11.98
C GLU A 18 18.55 2.81 11.44
N GLY A 19 18.45 2.49 10.14
CA GLY A 19 19.34 1.49 9.54
C GLY A 19 20.81 1.90 9.52
N PHE A 20 21.12 3.20 9.34
CA PHE A 20 22.49 3.72 9.48
C PHE A 20 22.96 3.71 10.94
N ARG A 21 22.11 4.13 11.89
CA ARG A 21 22.41 4.07 13.33
C ARG A 21 22.76 2.64 13.78
N GLN A 22 22.01 1.66 13.28
CA GLN A 22 22.28 0.23 13.51
C GLN A 22 23.66 -0.23 13.03
N GLN A 23 24.23 0.46 12.04
CA GLN A 23 25.57 0.23 11.51
C GLN A 23 26.63 1.19 12.09
N GLY A 24 26.35 1.77 13.26
CA GLY A 24 27.33 2.55 14.04
C GLY A 24 27.58 3.96 13.55
N PHE A 25 26.76 4.46 12.63
CA PHE A 25 26.76 5.86 12.22
C PHE A 25 26.08 6.72 13.31
N GLU A 26 26.49 7.98 13.39
CA GLU A 26 25.88 8.99 14.25
C GLU A 26 24.87 9.82 13.46
N ILE A 27 23.64 9.86 13.95
CA ILE A 27 22.58 10.65 13.36
C ILE A 27 22.65 12.07 13.94
N ILE A 28 22.98 13.05 13.10
CA ILE A 28 23.25 14.42 13.56
C ILE A 28 22.11 15.39 13.27
N ALA A 29 21.35 15.19 12.19
CA ALA A 29 20.17 16.00 11.89
C ALA A 29 19.18 15.25 10.98
N GLY A 30 17.89 15.50 11.20
CA GLY A 30 16.78 15.12 10.32
C GLY A 30 15.94 16.34 9.99
N TYR A 31 15.39 16.42 8.77
CA TYR A 31 14.54 17.53 8.32
C TYR A 31 13.23 16.97 7.75
N ASP A 32 12.11 17.44 8.28
CA ASP A 32 10.76 17.11 7.78
C ASP A 32 9.82 18.28 8.08
N ASN A 33 8.77 18.48 7.28
CA ASN A 33 7.80 19.55 7.51
C ASN A 33 6.59 19.10 8.33
N TRP A 34 6.52 17.81 8.68
CA TRP A 34 5.43 17.23 9.41
C TRP A 34 5.80 17.05 10.88
N ARG A 35 5.16 17.82 11.76
CA ARG A 35 5.50 17.88 13.19
C ARG A 35 5.56 16.49 13.89
N PRO A 36 4.58 15.57 13.72
CA PRO A 36 4.67 14.21 14.25
C PRO A 36 5.89 13.41 13.80
N ALA A 37 6.39 13.63 12.58
CA ALA A 37 7.64 13.02 12.11
C ALA A 37 8.83 13.57 12.89
N VAL A 38 8.93 14.88 13.02
CA VAL A 38 9.98 15.57 13.78
C VAL A 38 9.98 15.15 15.25
N ASP A 39 8.82 15.07 15.88
CA ASP A 39 8.69 14.63 17.28
C ASP A 39 9.11 13.17 17.45
N THR A 40 8.69 12.30 16.52
CA THR A 40 9.12 10.89 16.49
C THR A 40 10.64 10.77 16.29
N TYR A 41 11.21 11.58 15.40
CA TYR A 41 12.64 11.59 15.12
C TYR A 41 13.44 12.03 16.35
N ASN A 42 13.04 13.13 16.99
CA ASN A 42 13.66 13.64 18.22
C ASN A 42 13.56 12.63 19.37
N PHE A 43 12.44 11.93 19.49
CA PHE A 43 12.27 10.91 20.52
C PHE A 43 13.30 9.77 20.38
N ASN A 44 13.52 9.28 19.15
CA ASN A 44 14.36 8.11 18.91
C ASN A 44 15.86 8.43 18.74
N PHE A 45 16.22 9.64 18.27
CA PHE A 45 17.62 10.02 18.02
C PHE A 45 18.18 11.08 18.99
N GLY A 46 17.32 11.66 19.83
CA GLY A 46 17.68 12.71 20.80
C GLY A 46 17.08 14.07 20.44
N ALA A 47 16.77 14.86 21.48
CA ALA A 47 16.18 16.19 21.32
C ALA A 47 17.08 17.12 20.48
N GLY A 48 16.44 17.88 19.58
CA GLY A 48 17.12 18.83 18.70
C GLY A 48 17.75 18.21 17.44
N LYS A 49 17.63 16.89 17.23
CA LYS A 49 18.10 16.23 16.01
C LYS A 49 17.12 16.40 14.85
N GLY A 50 15.82 16.35 15.12
CA GLY A 50 14.76 16.59 14.15
C GLY A 50 14.41 18.08 14.05
N ASN A 51 14.39 18.60 12.82
CA ASN A 51 14.09 20.00 12.49
C ASN A 51 12.79 20.08 11.69
N ASN A 52 11.83 20.87 12.18
CA ASN A 52 10.59 21.12 11.46
C ASN A 52 10.82 22.21 10.40
N GLN A 53 11.14 21.78 9.19
CA GLN A 53 11.55 22.66 8.10
C GLN A 53 11.08 22.12 6.75
N ASN A 54 10.66 23.03 5.86
CA ASN A 54 10.29 22.66 4.51
C ASN A 54 11.54 22.53 3.63
N ILE A 55 11.71 21.40 2.95
CA ILE A 55 12.88 21.19 2.10
C ILE A 55 12.91 22.17 0.92
N LEU A 56 11.76 22.73 0.51
CA LEU A 56 11.72 23.79 -0.49
C LEU A 56 12.39 25.09 -0.03
N ASP A 57 12.60 25.30 1.27
CA ASP A 57 13.32 26.47 1.77
C ASP A 57 14.78 26.49 1.26
N PHE A 58 15.33 25.32 0.92
CA PHE A 58 16.66 25.18 0.32
C PHE A 58 16.66 25.34 -1.21
N GLU A 59 15.49 25.32 -1.87
CA GLU A 59 15.39 25.32 -3.33
C GLU A 59 16.13 26.51 -3.96
N ASN A 60 16.09 27.69 -3.33
CA ASN A 60 16.74 28.91 -3.85
C ASN A 60 17.67 29.59 -2.84
N ASN A 61 18.09 28.89 -1.78
CA ASN A 61 18.89 29.47 -0.71
C ASN A 61 20.20 28.71 -0.49
N ILE A 62 21.24 29.09 -1.25
CA ILE A 62 22.58 28.50 -1.17
C ILE A 62 23.20 28.70 0.22
N GLU A 63 23.04 29.89 0.81
CA GLU A 63 23.62 30.17 2.14
C GLU A 63 23.03 29.25 3.21
N LEU A 64 21.74 28.95 3.13
CA LEU A 64 21.08 28.00 4.02
C LEU A 64 21.63 26.58 3.84
N ILE A 65 21.92 26.16 2.60
CA ILE A 65 22.57 24.87 2.32
C ILE A 65 23.99 24.84 2.88
N GLU A 66 24.76 25.92 2.73
CA GLU A 66 26.13 26.01 3.24
C GLU A 66 26.20 26.02 4.77
N LYS A 67 25.15 26.55 5.44
CA LYS A 67 24.99 26.51 6.91
C LYS A 67 24.64 25.12 7.45
N LEU A 68 24.17 24.18 6.62
CA LEU A 68 23.97 22.80 7.06
C LEU A 68 25.28 22.21 7.59
N PRO A 69 25.25 21.41 8.67
CA PRO A 69 26.47 20.79 9.17
C PRO A 69 27.13 19.95 8.09
N ASP A 70 28.45 19.95 8.05
CA ASP A 70 29.17 19.00 7.21
C ASP A 70 28.87 17.58 7.71
N THR A 71 28.75 16.62 6.80
CA THR A 71 28.34 15.24 7.13
C THR A 71 29.02 14.23 6.22
N ASP A 72 29.21 13.01 6.71
CA ASP A 72 29.77 11.89 5.92
C ASP A 72 28.72 11.27 5.00
N VAL A 73 27.45 11.26 5.42
CA VAL A 73 26.35 10.69 4.63
C VAL A 73 25.15 11.62 4.59
N ILE A 74 24.54 11.73 3.41
CA ILE A 74 23.25 12.40 3.19
C ILE A 74 22.20 11.38 2.74
N LEU A 75 21.07 11.33 3.43
CA LEU A 75 19.91 10.50 3.06
C LEU A 75 18.74 11.39 2.64
N GLY A 76 17.90 10.89 1.74
CA GLY A 76 16.68 11.55 1.34
C GLY A 76 15.59 10.59 0.89
N SER A 77 14.34 10.84 1.26
CA SER A 77 13.18 10.12 0.69
C SER A 77 12.08 11.10 0.26
N PRO A 78 12.26 11.83 -0.87
CA PRO A 78 11.29 12.82 -1.33
C PRO A 78 9.89 12.21 -1.54
N PRO A 79 8.81 12.91 -1.14
CA PRO A 79 7.47 12.35 -1.21
C PRO A 79 7.02 12.12 -2.65
N CYS A 80 6.47 10.93 -2.90
CA CYS A 80 6.11 10.46 -4.23
C CYS A 80 4.61 10.62 -4.57
N VAL A 81 3.83 11.36 -3.79
CA VAL A 81 2.36 11.49 -3.97
C VAL A 81 1.99 12.00 -5.38
N SER A 82 2.94 12.67 -6.03
CA SER A 82 2.96 13.16 -7.41
C SER A 82 3.12 12.07 -8.49
N PHE A 83 3.82 10.97 -8.23
CA PHE A 83 4.18 9.95 -9.24
C PHE A 83 3.51 8.58 -9.04
N SER A 84 2.82 8.35 -7.92
CA SER A 84 2.19 7.06 -7.61
C SER A 84 0.88 6.81 -8.40
N LEU A 85 0.70 5.59 -8.91
CA LEU A 85 -0.53 5.13 -9.60
C LEU A 85 -1.76 5.06 -8.68
N SER A 86 -1.56 5.05 -7.35
CA SER A 86 -2.62 5.02 -6.34
C SER A 86 -3.53 6.26 -6.36
N ASN A 87 -3.10 7.35 -7.02
CA ASN A 87 -3.92 8.51 -7.33
C ASN A 87 -4.36 8.50 -8.80
N ASN A 88 -5.22 7.54 -9.17
CA ASN A 88 -5.95 7.51 -10.45
C ASN A 88 -6.89 8.73 -10.68
N SER A 89 -6.83 9.74 -9.82
CA SER A 89 -7.60 10.99 -9.91
C SER A 89 -6.91 12.07 -10.75
N GLY A 90 -5.65 11.88 -11.18
CA GLY A 90 -4.96 12.84 -12.06
C GLY A 90 -4.75 14.26 -11.48
N LYS A 91 -5.04 14.47 -10.19
CA LYS A 91 -4.96 15.78 -9.51
C LYS A 91 -3.68 15.99 -8.70
N ALA A 92 -2.80 15.00 -8.62
CA ALA A 92 -1.54 15.16 -7.90
C ALA A 92 -0.59 16.02 -8.75
N ASP A 93 -0.19 17.17 -8.22
CA ASP A 93 0.73 18.08 -8.88
C ASP A 93 2.10 17.41 -9.01
N LYS A 94 2.42 16.98 -10.23
CA LYS A 94 3.72 16.39 -10.57
C LYS A 94 4.87 17.37 -10.34
N SER A 95 4.61 18.67 -10.44
CA SER A 95 5.64 19.70 -10.32
C SER A 95 6.22 19.76 -8.92
N LEU A 96 5.41 19.60 -7.88
CA LEU A 96 5.87 19.64 -6.49
C LEU A 96 6.87 18.50 -6.18
N GLY A 97 6.58 17.28 -6.62
CA GLY A 97 7.50 16.14 -6.43
C GLY A 97 8.84 16.34 -7.15
N ILE A 98 8.82 16.92 -8.35
CA ILE A 98 10.03 17.26 -9.11
C ILE A 98 10.84 18.33 -8.37
N ARG A 99 10.19 19.39 -7.88
CA ARG A 99 10.83 20.48 -7.12
C ARG A 99 11.48 19.99 -5.84
N LEU A 100 10.78 19.18 -5.05
CA LEU A 100 11.33 18.58 -3.81
C LEU A 100 12.54 17.70 -4.10
N THR A 101 12.48 16.90 -5.18
CA THR A 101 13.61 16.08 -5.63
C THR A 101 14.80 16.97 -6.05
N LYS A 102 14.54 18.03 -6.83
CA LYS A 102 15.57 18.98 -7.28
C LYS A 102 16.21 19.71 -6.10
N ALA A 103 15.44 20.15 -5.10
CA ALA A 103 15.95 20.79 -3.89
C ALA A 103 16.91 19.86 -3.12
N PHE A 104 16.56 18.58 -2.98
CA PHE A 104 17.44 17.58 -2.38
C PHE A 104 18.73 17.38 -3.18
N LEU A 105 18.63 17.21 -4.50
CA LEU A 105 19.80 17.06 -5.37
C LEU A 105 20.72 18.29 -5.35
N ARG A 106 20.16 19.50 -5.21
CA ARG A 106 20.96 20.74 -5.00
C ARG A 106 21.76 20.69 -3.71
N ILE A 107 21.17 20.26 -2.60
CA ILE A 107 21.87 20.08 -1.32
C ILE A 107 23.03 19.10 -1.50
N VAL A 108 22.77 17.93 -2.10
CA VAL A 108 23.81 16.93 -2.35
C VAL A 108 24.93 17.49 -3.23
N ALA A 109 24.60 18.17 -4.33
CA ALA A 109 25.58 18.74 -5.25
C ALA A 109 26.51 19.75 -4.56
N ILE A 110 25.96 20.68 -3.79
CA ILE A 110 26.77 21.66 -3.03
C ILE A 110 27.66 20.93 -2.01
N LYS A 111 27.09 20.01 -1.22
CA LYS A 111 27.84 19.32 -0.16
C LYS A 111 28.89 18.35 -0.71
N LYS A 112 28.68 17.76 -1.89
CA LYS A 112 29.66 16.93 -2.60
C LYS A 112 30.83 17.75 -3.12
N HIS A 113 30.55 18.90 -3.75
CA HIS A 113 31.55 19.65 -4.53
C HIS A 113 32.17 20.84 -3.80
N LYS A 114 31.69 21.20 -2.59
CA LYS A 114 32.33 22.25 -1.78
C LYS A 114 33.78 21.88 -1.46
N LYS A 115 34.63 22.90 -1.33
CA LYS A 115 36.02 22.70 -0.91
C LYS A 115 36.08 21.98 0.44
N LYS A 116 36.98 21.00 0.55
CA LYS A 116 37.15 20.15 1.74
C LYS A 116 35.86 19.41 2.13
N SER A 117 35.04 19.02 1.15
CA SER A 117 33.88 18.16 1.43
C SER A 117 34.31 16.90 2.19
N GLN A 118 33.55 16.55 3.22
CA GLN A 118 33.69 15.28 3.94
C GLN A 118 32.69 14.21 3.49
N LEU A 119 31.83 14.53 2.52
CA LEU A 119 30.79 13.62 2.06
C LEU A 119 31.41 12.33 1.50
N LYS A 120 31.01 11.19 2.04
CA LYS A 120 31.46 9.85 1.66
C LYS A 120 30.40 9.09 0.87
N ALA A 121 29.13 9.35 1.15
CA ALA A 121 28.04 8.77 0.40
C ALA A 121 26.77 9.62 0.45
N TRP A 122 25.88 9.41 -0.51
CA TRP A 122 24.52 9.91 -0.44
C TRP A 122 23.54 8.91 -1.05
N PHE A 123 22.30 8.88 -0.55
CA PHE A 123 21.26 8.00 -1.05
C PHE A 123 19.90 8.70 -1.09
N MET A 124 19.14 8.42 -2.13
CA MET A 124 17.77 8.87 -2.33
C MET A 124 16.86 7.65 -2.54
N GLU A 125 15.91 7.44 -1.64
CA GLU A 125 14.87 6.42 -1.78
C GLU A 125 13.61 7.01 -2.40
N ASN A 126 12.95 6.24 -3.28
CA ASN A 126 11.67 6.60 -3.88
C ASN A 126 10.93 5.35 -4.42
N VAL A 127 9.75 5.53 -5.01
CA VAL A 127 9.03 4.45 -5.71
C VAL A 127 9.63 4.18 -7.09
N VAL A 128 9.42 2.97 -7.64
CA VAL A 128 9.99 2.56 -8.93
C VAL A 128 9.63 3.52 -10.08
N GLN A 129 8.40 4.03 -10.10
CA GLN A 129 7.92 4.94 -11.15
C GLN A 129 8.60 6.31 -11.15
N SER A 130 9.26 6.71 -10.06
CA SER A 130 9.96 8.00 -10.06
C SER A 130 11.19 8.00 -10.96
N ILE A 131 11.75 6.82 -11.27
CA ILE A 131 12.94 6.70 -12.13
C ILE A 131 12.67 7.33 -13.52
N ASP A 132 11.47 7.15 -14.07
CA ASP A 132 11.08 7.68 -15.39
C ASP A 132 10.96 9.21 -15.43
N HIS A 133 10.96 9.87 -14.27
CA HIS A 133 10.77 11.32 -14.13
C HIS A 133 12.04 12.07 -13.72
N ILE A 134 13.14 11.35 -13.50
CA ILE A 134 14.40 11.90 -13.03
C ILE A 134 15.40 11.91 -14.19
N ALA A 135 16.16 13.00 -14.34
CA ALA A 135 17.17 13.09 -15.39
C ALA A 135 18.31 12.10 -15.14
N LYS A 136 18.91 11.63 -16.23
CA LYS A 136 20.07 10.72 -16.20
C LYS A 136 21.27 11.35 -15.52
N ASP A 137 21.54 12.60 -15.87
CA ASP A 137 22.63 13.41 -15.33
C ASP A 137 22.08 14.80 -15.04
N TYR A 138 22.62 15.43 -14.01
CA TYR A 138 22.31 16.79 -13.63
C TYR A 138 23.60 17.60 -13.65
N THR A 139 23.68 18.58 -14.55
CA THR A 139 24.74 19.60 -14.50
C THR A 139 24.47 20.59 -13.37
N PHE A 140 25.47 21.38 -13.00
CA PHE A 140 25.25 22.50 -12.07
C PHE A 140 24.20 23.46 -12.63
N ASN A 141 24.16 23.68 -13.95
CA ASN A 141 23.15 24.52 -14.58
C ASN A 141 21.74 23.93 -14.47
N ASP A 142 21.56 22.62 -14.70
CA ASP A 142 20.26 21.96 -14.56
C ASP A 142 19.72 22.07 -13.12
N LEU A 143 20.63 22.03 -12.15
CA LEU A 143 20.33 22.25 -10.75
C LEU A 143 20.22 23.71 -10.37
N GLU A 144 20.33 24.69 -11.28
CA GLU A 144 20.30 26.14 -10.99
C GLU A 144 21.43 26.60 -10.02
N LEU A 145 22.61 25.99 -10.14
CA LEU A 145 23.80 26.23 -9.33
C LEU A 145 24.94 26.89 -10.11
N SER A 146 24.67 27.51 -11.27
CA SER A 146 25.69 28.10 -12.15
C SER A 146 26.56 29.14 -11.45
N GLU A 147 25.97 30.06 -10.67
CA GLU A 147 26.73 31.08 -9.95
C GLU A 147 27.56 30.50 -8.80
N TRP A 148 27.04 29.48 -8.12
CA TRP A 148 27.79 28.76 -7.09
C TRP A 148 28.98 28.01 -7.69
N ALA A 149 28.78 27.30 -8.81
CA ALA A 149 29.84 26.57 -9.51
C ALA A 149 30.97 27.51 -9.96
N LYS A 150 30.65 28.66 -10.55
CA LYS A 150 31.64 29.70 -10.91
C LYS A 150 32.45 30.17 -9.70
N LYS A 151 31.80 30.43 -8.56
CA LYS A 151 32.50 30.80 -7.31
C LYS A 151 33.45 29.71 -6.82
N GLN A 152 33.11 28.44 -7.04
CA GLN A 152 33.99 27.30 -6.73
C GLN A 152 35.04 27.01 -7.82
N ARG A 153 35.06 27.78 -8.93
CA ARG A 153 35.89 27.56 -10.12
C ARG A 153 35.58 26.25 -10.86
N ILE A 154 34.30 25.86 -10.88
CA ILE A 154 33.76 24.70 -11.59
C ILE A 154 32.95 25.18 -12.80
N ASN A 155 33.00 24.46 -13.91
CA ASN A 155 32.21 24.80 -15.10
C ASN A 155 30.72 24.50 -14.84
N PRO A 156 29.78 25.46 -15.02
CA PRO A 156 28.35 25.22 -14.82
C PRO A 156 27.75 24.07 -15.66
N ARG A 157 28.37 23.72 -16.79
CA ARG A 157 27.95 22.61 -17.67
C ARG A 157 28.53 21.26 -17.26
N GLU A 158 29.39 21.22 -16.25
CA GLU A 158 29.92 19.96 -15.71
C GLU A 158 28.82 19.19 -14.97
N ILE A 159 28.88 17.86 -15.05
CA ILE A 159 27.93 16.98 -14.36
C ILE A 159 28.16 17.07 -12.85
N ALA A 160 27.18 17.62 -12.14
CA ALA A 160 27.19 17.68 -10.69
C ALA A 160 26.86 16.30 -10.08
N LEU A 161 25.84 15.63 -10.61
CA LEU A 161 25.36 14.32 -10.16
C LEU A 161 24.95 13.45 -11.35
N SER A 162 25.37 12.18 -11.32
CA SER A 162 24.93 11.16 -12.30
C SER A 162 24.04 10.14 -11.62
N LEU A 163 22.92 9.82 -12.27
CA LEU A 163 21.87 8.90 -11.79
C LEU A 163 21.65 7.70 -12.72
N SER A 164 22.05 7.81 -13.99
CA SER A 164 21.77 6.84 -15.06
C SER A 164 22.30 5.43 -14.81
N GLN A 165 23.34 5.29 -13.98
CA GLN A 165 23.93 4.01 -13.54
C GLN A 165 23.97 3.89 -12.01
N ASN A 166 23.42 4.88 -11.32
CA ASN A 166 23.53 5.05 -9.87
C ASN A 166 22.21 4.79 -9.16
N HIS A 167 21.45 3.80 -9.64
CA HIS A 167 20.22 3.39 -9.01
C HIS A 167 19.97 1.88 -9.11
N ALA A 168 19.17 1.36 -8.20
CA ALA A 168 18.69 -0.01 -8.21
C ALA A 168 17.26 -0.10 -7.67
N THR A 169 16.54 -1.14 -8.11
CA THR A 169 15.26 -1.51 -7.52
C THR A 169 15.49 -2.58 -6.47
N LEU A 170 15.16 -2.27 -5.22
CA LEU A 170 15.38 -3.11 -4.06
C LEU A 170 14.07 -3.66 -3.52
N ASN A 171 13.99 -4.97 -3.29
CA ASN A 171 12.90 -5.58 -2.55
C ASN A 171 13.30 -5.76 -1.08
N SER A 172 12.54 -5.15 -0.18
CA SER A 172 12.84 -5.15 1.26
C SER A 172 12.91 -6.57 1.86
N ALA A 173 12.22 -7.54 1.26
CA ALA A 173 12.28 -8.95 1.67
C ALA A 173 13.69 -9.55 1.54
N ASP A 174 14.47 -9.12 0.55
CA ASP A 174 15.83 -9.62 0.28
C ASP A 174 16.86 -9.15 1.33
N PHE A 175 16.47 -8.16 2.14
CA PHE A 175 17.31 -7.54 3.17
C PHE A 175 16.83 -7.81 4.60
N GLY A 176 15.78 -8.62 4.79
CA GLY A 176 15.30 -9.06 6.09
C GLY A 176 14.06 -8.35 6.61
N SER A 177 13.38 -7.55 5.77
CA SER A 177 12.03 -7.08 6.09
C SER A 177 11.03 -8.22 5.87
N PRO A 178 10.07 -8.46 6.76
CA PRO A 178 8.97 -9.41 6.55
C PRO A 178 7.93 -8.98 5.51
N GLN A 179 8.37 -8.24 4.48
CA GLN A 179 7.52 -7.49 3.58
C GLN A 179 8.13 -7.41 2.18
N GLN A 180 7.32 -7.73 1.18
CA GLN A 180 7.59 -7.46 -0.23
C GLN A 180 7.26 -5.99 -0.54
N ARG A 181 8.27 -5.14 -0.36
CA ARG A 181 8.23 -3.70 -0.66
C ARG A 181 9.36 -3.37 -1.61
N ILE A 182 8.98 -3.08 -2.84
CA ILE A 182 9.89 -2.75 -3.94
C ILE A 182 10.05 -1.24 -4.04
N ARG A 183 11.29 -0.74 -4.02
CA ARG A 183 11.63 0.69 -4.05
C ARG A 183 12.82 0.96 -4.95
N ALA A 184 12.83 2.12 -5.58
CA ALA A 184 14.00 2.64 -6.28
C ALA A 184 14.90 3.33 -5.26
N VAL A 185 16.19 3.01 -5.29
CA VAL A 185 17.20 3.74 -4.53
C VAL A 185 18.24 4.24 -5.50
N ALA A 186 18.47 5.54 -5.51
CA ALA A 186 19.58 6.18 -6.19
C ALA A 186 20.66 6.61 -5.18
N GLY A 187 21.90 6.79 -5.61
CA GLY A 187 22.93 7.30 -4.74
C GLY A 187 24.34 7.02 -5.22
N GLU A 188 25.32 7.41 -4.43
CA GLU A 188 26.72 7.29 -4.76
C GLU A 188 27.53 7.04 -3.49
N ILE A 189 28.51 6.14 -3.57
CA ILE A 189 29.64 6.14 -2.65
C ILE A 189 30.76 6.87 -3.37
N ILE A 190 31.18 8.02 -2.85
CA ILE A 190 32.04 8.98 -3.56
C ILE A 190 33.34 8.34 -4.02
N ASP A 191 34.03 7.60 -3.14
CA ASP A 191 35.31 6.92 -3.45
C ASP A 191 35.15 5.77 -4.48
N LYS A 192 33.92 5.34 -4.78
CA LYS A 192 33.62 4.32 -5.79
C LYS A 192 33.10 4.92 -7.10
N GLY A 193 32.83 6.23 -7.12
CA GLY A 193 32.29 6.93 -8.28
C GLY A 193 30.88 6.50 -8.69
N GLY A 194 30.17 5.75 -7.83
CA GLY A 194 28.84 5.26 -8.19
C GLY A 194 28.09 4.50 -7.08
N PHE A 195 26.89 4.04 -7.43
CA PHE A 195 26.04 3.25 -6.55
C PHE A 195 26.59 1.84 -6.37
N VAL A 196 26.68 1.40 -5.11
CA VAL A 196 27.08 0.02 -4.79
C VAL A 196 25.86 -0.75 -4.33
N LEU A 197 25.44 -1.72 -5.15
CA LEU A 197 24.29 -2.57 -4.84
C LEU A 197 24.55 -3.38 -3.56
N PRO A 198 23.67 -3.28 -2.53
CA PRO A 198 23.80 -4.10 -1.34
C PRO A 198 23.56 -5.57 -1.67
N LYS A 199 24.40 -6.45 -1.13
CA LYS A 199 24.23 -7.90 -1.27
C LYS A 199 22.96 -8.37 -0.58
N HIS A 200 22.19 -9.20 -1.27
CA HIS A 200 21.02 -9.88 -0.71
C HIS A 200 21.45 -10.78 0.44
N GLN A 201 20.63 -10.83 1.49
CA GLN A 201 20.82 -11.71 2.63
C GLN A 201 19.74 -12.79 2.71
N TYR A 202 18.60 -12.54 2.05
CA TYR A 202 17.44 -13.40 2.04
C TYR A 202 16.97 -13.66 0.60
N ALA A 203 16.27 -14.78 0.40
CA ALA A 203 15.71 -15.19 -0.88
C ALA A 203 14.38 -15.93 -0.68
N PRO A 204 13.55 -16.08 -1.74
CA PRO A 204 12.36 -16.91 -1.68
C PRO A 204 12.70 -18.36 -1.29
N LYS A 205 11.74 -19.04 -0.65
CA LYS A 205 11.84 -20.47 -0.36
C LYS A 205 12.14 -21.26 -1.64
N ASN A 206 13.06 -22.22 -1.56
CA ASN A 206 13.59 -23.01 -2.70
C ASN A 206 14.45 -22.23 -3.71
N SER A 207 15.01 -21.07 -3.34
CA SER A 207 16.06 -20.44 -4.15
C SER A 207 17.30 -21.34 -4.23
N SER A 208 17.95 -21.38 -5.40
CA SER A 208 19.24 -22.05 -5.59
C SER A 208 20.39 -21.34 -4.87
N MET A 209 20.18 -20.11 -4.39
CA MET A 209 21.17 -19.33 -3.66
C MET A 209 21.28 -19.79 -2.20
N LYS A 210 22.50 -19.91 -1.66
CA LYS A 210 22.77 -20.16 -0.23
C LYS A 210 22.49 -18.92 0.64
N LEU A 211 21.25 -18.43 0.64
CA LEU A 211 20.76 -17.28 1.42
C LEU A 211 19.71 -17.72 2.43
N LYS A 212 19.38 -16.87 3.40
CA LYS A 212 18.29 -17.14 4.35
C LYS A 212 16.94 -17.11 3.64
N GLU A 213 15.97 -17.89 4.09
CA GLU A 213 14.61 -17.78 3.54
C GLU A 213 13.94 -16.46 3.94
N HIS A 214 13.19 -15.85 3.02
CA HIS A 214 12.37 -14.67 3.30
C HIS A 214 11.53 -14.86 4.56
N ILE A 215 11.50 -13.82 5.41
CA ILE A 215 10.73 -13.85 6.64
C ILE A 215 9.25 -13.70 6.30
N VAL A 216 8.45 -14.68 6.70
CA VAL A 216 7.02 -14.73 6.39
C VAL A 216 6.18 -13.93 7.39
N LEU A 217 5.06 -13.40 6.92
CA LEU A 217 4.08 -12.64 7.71
C LEU A 217 3.63 -13.40 8.97
N GLY A 218 3.40 -14.70 8.85
CA GLY A 218 2.99 -15.55 9.96
C GLY A 218 4.02 -15.60 11.10
N LYS A 219 5.33 -15.44 10.82
CA LYS A 219 6.35 -15.34 11.87
C LYS A 219 6.06 -14.14 12.77
N ILE A 220 5.82 -12.98 12.16
CA ILE A 220 5.59 -11.72 12.89
C ILE A 220 4.29 -11.80 13.68
N LYS A 221 3.20 -12.24 13.05
CA LYS A 221 1.90 -12.37 13.72
C LYS A 221 1.97 -13.29 14.94
N ARG A 222 2.67 -14.44 14.84
CA ARG A 222 2.80 -15.40 15.97
C ARG A 222 3.76 -14.95 17.06
N SER A 223 4.66 -14.01 16.77
CA SER A 223 5.58 -13.44 17.77
C SER A 223 4.90 -12.47 18.73
N PHE A 224 3.72 -11.95 18.38
CA PHE A 224 2.93 -11.09 19.25
C PHE A 224 1.76 -11.85 19.90
N PRO A 225 1.38 -11.49 21.13
CA PRO A 225 0.15 -11.99 21.73
C PRO A 225 -1.08 -11.49 20.94
N PRO A 226 -2.26 -12.12 21.06
CA PRO A 226 -3.49 -11.54 20.55
C PRO A 226 -3.71 -10.12 21.09
N PRO A 227 -4.25 -9.15 20.32
CA PRO A 227 -4.37 -7.75 20.77
C PRO A 227 -5.33 -7.54 21.96
N ASN A 228 -6.18 -8.53 22.29
CA ASN A 228 -7.03 -8.53 23.48
C ASN A 228 -6.39 -9.18 24.71
N SER A 229 -5.12 -9.59 24.61
CA SER A 229 -4.44 -10.26 25.72
C SER A 229 -4.29 -9.31 26.89
N LYS A 230 -4.49 -9.83 28.10
CA LYS A 230 -4.21 -9.09 29.34
C LYS A 230 -2.70 -8.82 29.43
N LYS A 231 -2.34 -7.61 29.85
CA LYS A 231 -0.96 -7.29 30.25
C LYS A 231 -0.58 -8.16 31.45
N GLY A 232 0.66 -8.64 31.47
CA GLY A 232 1.20 -9.48 32.53
C GLY A 232 2.72 -9.35 32.61
N SER A 233 3.39 -10.31 33.24
CA SER A 233 4.85 -10.36 33.38
C SER A 233 5.56 -11.19 32.29
N ARG A 234 4.83 -11.58 31.23
CA ARG A 234 5.40 -12.38 30.14
C ARG A 234 6.41 -11.54 29.34
N ILE A 235 7.57 -12.12 29.08
CA ILE A 235 8.58 -11.52 28.22
C ILE A 235 8.22 -11.76 26.75
N ILE A 236 8.34 -10.72 25.94
CA ILE A 236 8.23 -10.76 24.48
C ILE A 236 9.61 -10.54 23.90
N VAL A 237 10.00 -11.41 22.97
CA VAL A 237 11.25 -11.29 22.20
C VAL A 237 10.92 -10.66 20.85
N ASP A 238 11.76 -9.73 20.40
CA ASP A 238 11.60 -9.11 19.09
C ASP A 238 11.69 -10.16 17.96
N PRO A 239 10.76 -10.17 17.00
CA PRO A 239 10.71 -11.19 15.95
C PRO A 239 11.89 -11.17 14.97
N LEU A 240 12.60 -10.05 14.88
CA LEU A 240 13.71 -9.80 13.94
C LEU A 240 15.04 -9.64 14.67
N TYR A 241 15.01 -9.16 15.90
CA TYR A 241 16.18 -8.86 16.71
C TYR A 241 16.17 -9.70 17.99
N GLU A 242 16.46 -11.00 17.88
CA GLU A 242 16.30 -12.02 18.95
C GLU A 242 17.01 -11.73 20.29
N HIS A 243 17.94 -10.76 20.32
CA HIS A 243 18.63 -10.31 21.52
C HIS A 243 17.89 -9.18 22.27
N ILE A 244 16.73 -8.76 21.76
CA ILE A 244 15.89 -7.72 22.33
C ILE A 244 14.66 -8.40 22.92
N SER A 245 14.39 -8.11 24.18
CA SER A 245 13.19 -8.52 24.85
C SER A 245 12.66 -7.43 25.76
N ILE A 246 11.35 -7.38 25.94
CA ILE A 246 10.64 -6.44 26.81
C ILE A 246 9.54 -7.18 27.56
N ASN A 247 9.03 -6.61 28.65
CA ASN A 247 7.79 -7.13 29.24
C ASN A 247 6.61 -6.81 28.33
N ILE A 248 5.62 -7.71 28.30
CA ILE A 248 4.37 -7.49 27.57
C ILE A 248 3.65 -6.21 28.00
N SER A 249 3.77 -5.79 29.26
CA SER A 249 3.24 -4.52 29.78
C SER A 249 3.77 -3.30 29.02
N ASP A 250 4.99 -3.41 28.51
CA ASP A 250 5.78 -2.32 27.94
C ASP A 250 5.66 -2.28 26.40
N LEU A 251 5.03 -3.31 25.80
CA LEU A 251 4.76 -3.34 24.36
C LEU A 251 3.71 -2.29 24.01
N THR A 252 4.13 -1.21 23.35
CA THR A 252 3.25 -0.11 22.93
C THR A 252 2.51 -0.41 21.62
N ASP A 253 1.38 0.27 21.43
CA ASP A 253 0.64 0.34 20.18
C ASP A 253 0.20 -1.00 19.60
N HIS A 254 -0.20 -1.92 20.49
CA HIS A 254 -0.59 -3.26 20.13
C HIS A 254 -1.92 -3.70 20.74
N PHE A 255 -2.21 -3.34 21.99
CA PHE A 255 -3.41 -3.80 22.70
C PHE A 255 -4.61 -2.90 22.43
N TYR A 256 -5.17 -2.97 21.23
CA TYR A 256 -6.43 -2.31 20.86
C TYR A 256 -7.11 -3.01 19.68
N ASP A 257 -8.42 -2.81 19.54
CA ASP A 257 -9.23 -3.50 18.55
C ASP A 257 -9.16 -2.82 17.17
N THR A 258 -8.56 -3.50 16.20
CA THR A 258 -8.47 -3.07 14.79
C THR A 258 -9.51 -3.72 13.89
N GLY A 259 -10.56 -4.33 14.46
CA GLY A 259 -11.64 -4.98 13.74
C GLY A 259 -12.31 -4.05 12.72
N LEU A 260 -12.68 -4.60 11.58
CA LEU A 260 -13.29 -3.89 10.45
C LEU A 260 -14.79 -4.13 10.39
N TYR A 261 -15.53 -3.15 9.88
CA TYR A 261 -16.93 -3.39 9.53
C TYR A 261 -17.00 -4.44 8.41
N GLU A 262 -18.08 -5.20 8.39
CA GLU A 262 -18.37 -6.21 7.37
C GLU A 262 -18.32 -5.63 5.96
N SER A 263 -18.92 -4.45 5.80
CA SER A 263 -18.92 -3.73 4.54
C SER A 263 -17.50 -3.37 4.05
N GLU A 264 -16.57 -3.11 4.98
CA GLU A 264 -15.18 -2.80 4.64
C GLU A 264 -14.40 -4.03 4.18
N TRP A 265 -14.40 -5.09 5.00
CA TRP A 265 -13.60 -6.27 4.68
C TRP A 265 -14.19 -7.04 3.50
N ARG A 266 -15.52 -7.06 3.31
CA ARG A 266 -16.15 -7.62 2.09
C ARG A 266 -15.75 -6.84 0.86
N ASN A 267 -15.58 -5.52 0.97
CA ASN A 267 -15.05 -4.73 -0.14
C ASN A 267 -13.60 -5.07 -0.44
N SER A 268 -12.74 -5.16 0.57
CA SER A 268 -11.34 -5.56 0.37
C SER A 268 -11.23 -6.96 -0.24
N GLN A 269 -12.02 -7.92 0.26
CA GLN A 269 -12.12 -9.27 -0.29
C GLN A 269 -12.47 -9.22 -1.78
N PHE A 270 -13.55 -8.53 -2.16
CA PHE A 270 -13.93 -8.37 -3.57
C PHE A 270 -12.79 -7.77 -4.41
N GLN A 271 -12.15 -6.71 -3.92
CA GLN A 271 -11.03 -6.06 -4.63
C GLN A 271 -9.77 -6.93 -4.73
N LYS A 272 -9.62 -7.96 -3.88
CA LYS A 272 -8.51 -8.92 -3.92
C LYS A 272 -8.83 -10.12 -4.82
N ILE A 273 -10.01 -10.72 -4.71
CA ILE A 273 -10.32 -12.00 -5.35
C ILE A 273 -11.10 -11.85 -6.65
N ASN A 274 -11.83 -10.75 -6.84
CA ASN A 274 -12.77 -10.56 -7.95
C ASN A 274 -12.68 -9.13 -8.54
N HIS A 275 -11.48 -8.57 -8.59
CA HIS A 275 -11.29 -7.21 -9.06
C HIS A 275 -11.57 -7.07 -10.56
N PRO A 276 -12.28 -6.03 -11.05
CA PRO A 276 -12.71 -5.96 -12.46
C PRO A 276 -11.59 -5.96 -13.51
N TYR A 277 -10.37 -5.53 -13.18
CA TYR A 277 -9.25 -5.46 -14.14
C TYR A 277 -7.90 -5.96 -13.62
N MET A 278 -7.81 -6.40 -12.36
CA MET A 278 -6.54 -6.79 -11.73
C MET A 278 -6.61 -8.27 -11.31
N GLY A 279 -5.46 -8.93 -11.19
CA GLY A 279 -5.37 -10.36 -10.85
C GLY A 279 -5.88 -10.71 -9.44
N LYS A 280 -5.89 -12.00 -9.10
CA LYS A 280 -6.27 -12.46 -7.76
C LYS A 280 -5.17 -12.19 -6.72
N MET A 281 -5.57 -11.91 -5.49
CA MET A 281 -4.71 -11.80 -4.32
C MET A 281 -5.33 -12.58 -3.16
N SER A 282 -4.50 -13.01 -2.22
CA SER A 282 -4.97 -13.71 -1.02
C SER A 282 -5.84 -12.80 -0.14
N PHE A 283 -6.94 -13.36 0.36
CA PHE A 283 -7.78 -12.83 1.42
C PHE A 283 -8.24 -13.99 2.32
N PRO A 284 -8.03 -13.96 3.65
CA PRO A 284 -7.12 -13.04 4.35
C PRO A 284 -5.67 -13.20 3.85
N GLU A 285 -4.74 -12.43 4.40
CA GLU A 285 -3.35 -12.50 3.94
C GLU A 285 -2.72 -13.89 4.08
N ASN A 286 -1.84 -14.23 3.13
CA ASN A 286 -1.11 -15.49 3.14
C ASN A 286 0.05 -15.41 4.14
N GLU A 287 -0.11 -16.08 5.29
CA GLU A 287 0.88 -16.09 6.37
C GLU A 287 2.19 -16.81 6.02
N ASN A 288 2.23 -17.60 4.93
CA ASN A 288 3.43 -18.32 4.46
C ASN A 288 4.28 -17.53 3.47
N LYS A 289 3.93 -16.26 3.22
CA LYS A 289 4.72 -15.33 2.39
C LYS A 289 5.02 -14.07 3.21
N PRO A 290 6.04 -13.28 2.84
CA PRO A 290 6.19 -11.93 3.37
C PRO A 290 4.90 -11.12 3.12
N SER A 291 4.64 -10.12 3.94
CA SER A 291 3.48 -9.25 3.73
C SER A 291 3.61 -8.48 2.42
N ARG A 292 2.48 -8.02 1.87
CA ARG A 292 2.48 -6.94 0.88
C ARG A 292 2.98 -5.62 1.49
N THR A 293 3.13 -4.63 0.62
CA THR A 293 3.56 -3.28 1.02
C THR A 293 2.60 -2.66 2.03
N ILE A 294 3.13 -2.27 3.20
CA ILE A 294 2.43 -1.45 4.19
C ILE A 294 2.25 -0.04 3.60
N THR A 295 1.02 0.46 3.63
CA THR A 295 0.68 1.80 3.12
C THR A 295 0.51 2.79 4.27
N ALA A 296 0.64 4.08 3.99
CA ALA A 296 0.58 5.15 4.99
C ALA A 296 -0.81 5.37 5.59
N THR A 297 -1.86 4.91 4.92
CA THR A 297 -3.23 5.08 5.38
C THR A 297 -3.76 3.73 5.82
N LYS A 298 -4.29 3.65 7.04
CA LYS A 298 -5.04 2.49 7.51
C LYS A 298 -6.37 2.42 6.76
N ILE A 299 -6.44 1.57 5.74
CA ILE A 299 -7.64 1.40 4.90
C ILE A 299 -8.08 -0.05 4.96
N GLY A 300 -9.29 -0.31 5.45
CA GLY A 300 -9.90 -1.65 5.48
C GLY A 300 -10.57 -2.08 4.17
N THR A 301 -10.79 -1.15 3.24
CA THR A 301 -11.58 -1.35 2.02
C THR A 301 -10.74 -1.61 0.75
N SER A 302 -9.43 -1.34 0.80
CA SER A 302 -8.55 -1.37 -0.37
C SER A 302 -8.13 -2.80 -0.74
N ARG A 303 -7.81 -3.00 -2.02
CA ARG A 303 -7.12 -4.20 -2.52
C ARG A 303 -5.78 -4.44 -1.81
N GLU A 304 -5.07 -3.35 -1.52
CA GLU A 304 -3.74 -3.37 -0.91
C GLU A 304 -3.77 -3.44 0.61
N ALA A 305 -4.96 -3.38 1.23
CA ALA A 305 -5.12 -3.52 2.68
C ALA A 305 -4.54 -4.86 3.17
N ILE A 306 -3.82 -4.86 4.27
CA ILE A 306 -3.43 -6.10 4.95
C ILE A 306 -4.58 -6.47 5.90
N ILE A 307 -5.12 -7.67 5.72
CA ILE A 307 -6.29 -8.14 6.44
C ILE A 307 -5.98 -9.49 7.09
N TYR A 308 -6.15 -9.56 8.40
CA TYR A 308 -6.08 -10.80 9.16
C TYR A 308 -7.47 -11.28 9.53
N LYS A 309 -7.64 -12.60 9.61
CA LYS A 309 -8.75 -13.17 10.38
C LYS A 309 -8.55 -12.75 11.84
N SER A 310 -9.58 -12.17 12.43
CA SER A 310 -9.56 -11.73 13.82
C SER A 310 -9.46 -12.92 14.77
N GLU A 311 -8.70 -12.75 15.85
CA GLU A 311 -8.56 -13.74 16.91
C GLU A 311 -9.84 -13.85 17.78
N TYR A 312 -10.81 -12.94 17.59
CA TYR A 312 -11.98 -12.78 18.47
C TYR A 312 -13.20 -13.64 18.12
N LYS A 313 -13.10 -14.57 17.18
CA LYS A 313 -14.20 -15.46 16.72
C LYS A 313 -15.55 -14.73 16.48
N ARG A 314 -15.50 -13.49 15.96
CA ARG A 314 -16.69 -12.73 15.53
C ARG A 314 -17.14 -13.22 14.15
N VAL A 315 -18.42 -13.00 13.84
CA VAL A 315 -19.01 -13.22 12.52
C VAL A 315 -19.57 -11.89 12.02
N GLY A 316 -19.28 -11.51 10.77
CA GLY A 316 -19.64 -10.21 10.23
C GLY A 316 -18.70 -9.10 10.72
N ASP A 317 -19.21 -8.16 11.51
CA ASP A 317 -18.43 -7.05 12.03
C ASP A 317 -17.31 -7.53 12.98
N GLY A 318 -16.08 -7.07 12.72
CA GLY A 318 -14.89 -7.44 13.47
C GLY A 318 -14.41 -8.88 13.24
N GLU A 319 -15.00 -9.62 12.30
CA GLU A 319 -14.52 -10.95 11.88
C GLU A 319 -13.10 -10.90 11.29
N TYR A 320 -12.78 -9.77 10.67
CA TYR A 320 -11.46 -9.46 10.14
C TYR A 320 -10.94 -8.15 10.72
N ARG A 321 -9.62 -8.00 10.77
CA ARG A 321 -8.95 -6.80 11.31
C ARG A 321 -7.75 -6.40 10.44
N THR A 322 -7.35 -5.14 10.52
CA THR A 322 -6.03 -4.73 10.03
C THR A 322 -4.95 -5.08 11.07
N PRO A 323 -3.66 -5.06 10.71
CA PRO A 323 -2.59 -5.07 11.72
C PRO A 323 -2.71 -3.86 12.64
N THR A 324 -2.22 -4.02 13.87
CA THR A 324 -1.90 -2.94 14.80
C THR A 324 -0.72 -2.13 14.29
N VAL A 325 -0.51 -0.93 14.85
CA VAL A 325 0.67 -0.11 14.54
C VAL A 325 1.96 -0.88 14.85
N ARG A 326 2.03 -1.59 15.97
CA ARG A 326 3.20 -2.38 16.36
C ARG A 326 3.48 -3.54 15.39
N GLU A 327 2.46 -4.31 15.00
CA GLU A 327 2.62 -5.35 13.98
C GLU A 327 3.11 -4.75 12.66
N SER A 328 2.55 -3.60 12.24
CA SER A 328 2.97 -2.89 11.03
C SER A 328 4.42 -2.40 11.10
N ALA A 329 4.84 -1.87 12.25
CA ALA A 329 6.22 -1.42 12.48
C ALA A 329 7.22 -2.58 12.38
N SER A 330 6.90 -3.74 12.94
CA SER A 330 7.73 -4.94 12.82
C SER A 330 7.78 -5.49 11.39
N LEU A 331 6.67 -5.42 10.62
CA LEU A 331 6.68 -5.74 9.18
C LEU A 331 7.56 -4.78 8.36
N MET A 332 7.67 -3.52 8.80
CA MET A 332 8.60 -2.51 8.27
C MET A 332 10.04 -2.68 8.78
N SER A 333 10.32 -3.68 9.63
CA SER A 333 11.62 -3.94 10.26
C SER A 333 12.10 -2.92 11.31
N PHE A 334 11.18 -2.18 11.93
CA PHE A 334 11.51 -1.44 13.15
C PHE A 334 11.62 -2.41 14.34
N PRO A 335 12.58 -2.19 15.26
CA PRO A 335 12.64 -2.94 16.50
C PRO A 335 11.44 -2.60 17.41
N ILE A 336 11.03 -3.54 18.26
CA ILE A 336 9.90 -3.35 19.20
C ILE A 336 10.13 -2.22 20.20
N THR A 337 11.38 -1.82 20.42
CA THR A 337 11.75 -0.69 21.27
C THR A 337 11.58 0.68 20.58
N TYR A 338 11.44 0.72 19.25
CA TYR A 338 11.22 1.97 18.51
C TYR A 338 9.81 2.52 18.76
N GLN A 339 9.71 3.82 19.07
CA GLN A 339 8.44 4.48 19.40
C GLN A 339 8.01 5.48 18.33
N PHE A 340 6.70 5.71 18.24
CA PHE A 340 6.09 6.65 17.31
C PHE A 340 5.23 7.64 18.09
N ILE A 341 5.32 8.92 17.77
CA ILE A 341 4.61 10.00 18.47
C ILE A 341 3.39 10.46 17.66
N GLY A 342 2.24 10.59 18.32
CA GLY A 342 0.98 11.03 17.75
C GLY A 342 -0.17 10.02 17.90
N GLY A 343 -1.35 10.36 17.37
CA GLY A 343 -2.51 9.46 17.35
C GLY A 343 -2.39 8.35 16.30
N GLU A 344 -3.34 7.40 16.28
CA GLU A 344 -3.28 6.21 15.42
C GLU A 344 -3.00 6.52 13.95
N ASN A 345 -3.75 7.45 13.35
CA ASN A 345 -3.58 7.82 11.94
C ASN A 345 -2.19 8.37 11.64
N ALA A 346 -1.62 9.16 12.57
CA ALA A 346 -0.25 9.67 12.44
C ALA A 346 0.76 8.51 12.52
N LYS A 347 0.62 7.60 13.49
CA LYS A 347 1.50 6.43 13.62
C LYS A 347 1.45 5.52 12.41
N CYS A 348 0.27 5.21 11.88
CA CYS A 348 0.13 4.45 10.63
C CYS A 348 0.85 5.13 9.45
N ARG A 349 0.71 6.46 9.33
CA ARG A 349 1.37 7.24 8.28
C ARG A 349 2.88 7.25 8.43
N LEU A 350 3.38 7.44 9.64
CA LEU A 350 4.80 7.36 9.99
C LEU A 350 5.39 6.01 9.57
N VAL A 351 4.76 4.91 9.99
CA VAL A 351 5.20 3.55 9.68
C VAL A 351 5.15 3.26 8.18
N GLY A 352 4.05 3.57 7.50
CA GLY A 352 3.88 3.23 6.09
C GLY A 352 4.73 4.07 5.11
N ASN A 353 5.07 5.31 5.49
CA ASN A 353 5.96 6.18 4.71
C ASN A 353 7.44 5.86 4.91
N ALA A 354 7.82 5.24 6.02
CA ALA A 354 9.23 4.99 6.31
C ALA A 354 9.92 4.10 5.26
N VAL A 355 11.23 4.28 5.13
CA VAL A 355 12.13 3.28 4.55
C VAL A 355 12.33 2.16 5.55
N CYS A 356 12.29 0.90 5.13
CA CYS A 356 12.54 -0.23 6.03
C CYS A 356 13.97 -0.13 6.60
N PRO A 357 14.18 -0.12 7.94
CA PRO A 357 15.51 -0.07 8.54
C PRO A 357 16.44 -1.17 8.05
N SER A 358 15.91 -2.35 7.71
CA SER A 358 16.69 -3.46 7.14
C SER A 358 17.35 -3.13 5.78
N VAL A 359 16.64 -2.43 4.89
CA VAL A 359 17.17 -1.95 3.60
C VAL A 359 18.21 -0.86 3.82
N SER A 360 17.89 0.10 4.68
CA SER A 360 18.82 1.17 5.06
C SER A 360 20.13 0.60 5.66
N SER A 361 20.02 -0.36 6.57
CA SER A 361 21.14 -1.07 7.19
C SER A 361 21.98 -1.82 6.14
N ALA A 362 21.37 -2.29 5.05
CA ALA A 362 22.09 -2.88 3.93
C ALA A 362 22.91 -1.86 3.14
N LEU A 363 22.38 -0.67 2.88
CA LEU A 363 23.10 0.46 2.27
C LEU A 363 24.23 0.95 3.17
N ALA A 364 23.98 1.11 4.47
CA ALA A 364 25.01 1.51 5.42
C ALA A 364 26.20 0.51 5.44
N ARG A 365 25.94 -0.79 5.27
CA ARG A 365 27.00 -1.81 5.13
C ARG A 365 27.84 -1.64 3.87
N THR A 366 27.28 -1.17 2.75
CA THR A 366 28.07 -0.91 1.54
C THR A 366 29.02 0.26 1.75
N VAL A 367 28.57 1.33 2.40
CA VAL A 367 29.42 2.46 2.80
C VAL A 367 30.55 2.00 3.72
N ARG A 368 30.25 1.25 4.79
CA ARG A 368 31.28 0.72 5.70
C ARG A 368 32.32 -0.13 4.96
N SER A 369 31.85 -0.99 4.06
CA SER A 369 32.74 -1.86 3.29
C SER A 369 33.62 -1.07 2.32
N ALA A 370 33.09 -0.01 1.70
CA ALA A 370 33.86 0.84 0.80
C ALA A 370 34.95 1.64 1.55
N LEU A 371 34.65 2.04 2.79
CA LEU A 371 35.57 2.75 3.69
C LEU A 371 36.42 1.81 4.56
N THR A 372 36.48 0.52 4.23
CA THR A 372 37.26 -0.52 4.95
C THR A 372 37.05 -0.56 6.47
N LEU A 373 35.87 -0.16 6.95
CA LEU A 373 35.53 -0.16 8.36
C LEU A 373 35.24 -1.57 8.88
N PRO A 374 35.53 -1.87 10.16
CA PRO A 374 35.22 -3.16 10.77
C PRO A 374 33.74 -3.54 10.61
N LYS A 375 33.47 -4.80 10.29
CA LYS A 375 32.08 -5.29 10.19
C LYS A 375 31.42 -5.30 11.56
N ILE A 376 30.19 -4.79 11.62
CA ILE A 376 29.33 -4.91 12.79
C ILE A 376 28.62 -6.27 12.72
N LYS A 377 28.93 -7.16 13.66
CA LYS A 377 28.39 -8.54 13.68
C LYS A 377 26.88 -8.58 13.93
N ARG A 378 26.36 -7.66 14.75
CA ARG A 378 24.94 -7.54 15.09
C ARG A 378 24.52 -6.07 15.03
N PRO A 379 23.36 -5.73 14.45
CA PRO A 379 22.84 -4.36 14.45
C PRO A 379 22.85 -3.74 15.85
N LEU A 380 23.31 -2.51 15.97
CA LEU A 380 23.30 -1.77 17.23
C LEU A 380 21.88 -1.24 17.49
N ILE A 381 21.07 -1.94 18.27
CA ILE A 381 19.70 -1.54 18.59
C ILE A 381 19.64 -0.89 19.97
N ASN A 382 18.81 0.14 20.14
CA ASN A 382 18.51 0.64 21.48
C ASN A 382 17.65 -0.38 22.25
N THR A 383 18.24 -0.98 23.27
CA THR A 383 17.56 -1.95 24.14
C THR A 383 16.89 -1.29 25.34
N LYS A 384 17.25 -0.04 25.67
CA LYS A 384 16.61 0.72 26.74
C LYS A 384 15.32 1.30 26.22
N LEU A 385 14.22 0.81 26.75
CA LEU A 385 12.91 1.32 26.41
C LEU A 385 12.66 2.64 27.16
N ASN A 386 12.39 3.70 26.41
CA ASN A 386 11.84 4.93 26.94
C ASN A 386 10.37 5.00 26.53
N LEU A 387 9.48 5.14 27.51
CA LEU A 387 8.03 5.28 27.31
C LEU A 387 7.49 6.62 27.83
N ASP A 388 8.36 7.48 28.36
CA ASP A 388 7.97 8.75 28.92
C ASP A 388 7.31 9.59 27.83
N GLU A 389 6.12 10.10 28.14
CA GLU A 389 5.31 10.93 27.24
C GLU A 389 4.94 10.30 25.88
N VAL A 390 5.15 8.99 25.69
CA VAL A 390 4.75 8.29 24.46
C VAL A 390 3.22 8.07 24.48
N PRO A 391 2.45 8.68 23.54
CA PRO A 391 1.01 8.45 23.48
C PRO A 391 0.75 7.00 23.10
N ASN A 392 0.33 6.15 24.03
CA ASN A 392 0.19 4.72 23.79
C ASN A 392 -1.24 4.37 23.33
N LEU A 393 -1.37 3.65 22.21
CA LEU A 393 -2.69 3.19 21.73
C LEU A 393 -3.22 1.97 22.48
N ASN A 394 -2.53 1.48 23.51
CA ASN A 394 -2.97 0.35 24.33
C ASN A 394 -4.18 0.70 25.20
N SER A 395 -5.35 0.78 24.56
CA SER A 395 -6.63 1.16 25.16
C SER A 395 -7.69 0.07 25.01
N PHE A 396 -7.27 -1.20 24.87
CA PHE A 396 -8.15 -2.30 24.48
C PHE A 396 -9.52 -2.26 25.14
N GLN A 397 -10.51 -1.99 24.30
CA GLN A 397 -11.93 -2.24 24.53
C GLN A 397 -12.46 -2.87 23.24
N PRO A 398 -13.34 -3.88 23.32
CA PRO A 398 -13.99 -4.41 22.13
C PRO A 398 -14.63 -3.27 21.34
N ARG A 399 -14.27 -3.15 20.06
CA ARG A 399 -14.85 -2.13 19.19
C ARG A 399 -16.35 -2.36 19.09
N ILE A 400 -17.12 -1.30 19.31
CA ILE A 400 -18.55 -1.26 19.06
C ILE A 400 -18.76 -0.92 17.58
N PHE A 401 -19.61 -1.67 16.89
CA PHE A 401 -19.90 -1.52 15.46
C PHE A 401 -21.32 -0.97 15.26
N ASP A 402 -21.58 0.22 15.82
CA ASP A 402 -22.88 0.89 15.77
C ASP A 402 -22.99 1.94 14.65
N SER A 403 -21.86 2.32 14.05
CA SER A 403 -21.73 3.47 13.15
C SER A 403 -21.02 3.06 11.85
N PRO A 404 -21.68 2.28 10.96
CA PRO A 404 -21.05 1.80 9.74
C PRO A 404 -20.59 2.95 8.83
N PRO A 405 -19.55 2.75 8.02
CA PRO A 405 -19.01 3.80 7.18
C PRO A 405 -20.01 4.18 6.07
N VAL A 406 -20.37 5.45 6.00
CA VAL A 406 -21.27 5.99 4.97
C VAL A 406 -20.47 6.48 3.76
N LYS A 407 -20.98 6.28 2.55
CA LYS A 407 -20.41 6.79 1.30
C LYS A 407 -21.04 8.13 0.95
N LYS A 408 -20.39 8.89 0.07
CA LYS A 408 -20.94 10.15 -0.45
C LYS A 408 -22.17 9.86 -1.31
N GLU A 409 -23.13 10.78 -1.31
CA GLU A 409 -24.27 10.76 -2.22
C GLU A 409 -23.82 10.59 -3.69
N GLY A 410 -24.52 9.73 -4.42
CA GLY A 410 -24.17 9.31 -5.78
C GLY A 410 -22.93 8.40 -5.82
N ALA A 411 -22.63 7.66 -4.75
CA ALA A 411 -21.49 6.75 -4.72
C ALA A 411 -21.60 5.71 -5.83
N LEU A 412 -20.56 5.57 -6.64
CA LEU A 412 -20.54 4.60 -7.72
C LEU A 412 -20.52 3.17 -7.16
N PHE A 413 -21.28 2.30 -7.79
CA PHE A 413 -21.28 0.86 -7.56
C PHE A 413 -20.90 0.13 -8.85
N ARG A 414 -20.03 -0.87 -8.72
CA ARG A 414 -19.71 -1.81 -9.80
C ARG A 414 -19.23 -3.12 -9.20
N ARG A 415 -19.97 -4.21 -9.41
CA ARG A 415 -19.57 -5.57 -9.02
C ARG A 415 -20.05 -6.62 -10.01
N HIS A 416 -19.43 -7.78 -9.96
CA HIS A 416 -19.78 -8.96 -10.75
C HIS A 416 -19.72 -10.20 -9.85
N PRO A 417 -20.49 -11.26 -10.12
CA PRO A 417 -20.47 -12.47 -9.31
C PRO A 417 -19.12 -13.19 -9.32
N PHE A 418 -18.54 -13.39 -10.50
CA PHE A 418 -17.25 -14.04 -10.72
C PHE A 418 -16.70 -13.68 -12.10
N LYS A 419 -15.43 -14.01 -12.32
CA LYS A 419 -14.77 -13.95 -13.62
C LYS A 419 -14.58 -15.35 -14.18
N TYR A 420 -14.91 -15.53 -15.44
CA TYR A 420 -14.65 -16.77 -16.15
C TYR A 420 -14.11 -16.45 -17.54
N GLY A 421 -12.90 -16.94 -17.83
CA GLY A 421 -12.13 -16.51 -18.99
C GLY A 421 -12.00 -14.99 -19.07
N ASN A 422 -12.30 -14.43 -20.25
CA ASN A 422 -12.30 -12.99 -20.51
C ASN A 422 -13.72 -12.40 -20.49
N ILE A 423 -14.70 -13.03 -19.84
CA ILE A 423 -16.09 -12.53 -19.77
C ILE A 423 -16.40 -12.11 -18.34
N THR A 424 -17.10 -10.98 -18.18
CA THR A 424 -17.57 -10.51 -16.88
C THR A 424 -18.93 -9.84 -17.00
N VAL A 425 -19.97 -10.46 -16.46
CA VAL A 425 -21.31 -9.85 -16.30
C VAL A 425 -21.31 -8.97 -15.06
N THR A 426 -21.61 -7.69 -15.25
CA THR A 426 -21.44 -6.62 -14.24
C THR A 426 -22.77 -5.92 -13.96
N LEU A 427 -23.05 -5.73 -12.67
CA LEU A 427 -24.02 -4.79 -12.14
C LEU A 427 -23.32 -3.47 -11.82
N SER A 428 -23.89 -2.35 -12.27
CA SER A 428 -23.36 -1.02 -12.00
C SER A 428 -24.46 0.04 -11.94
N ASN A 429 -24.25 1.13 -11.21
CA ASN A 429 -25.15 2.29 -11.19
C ASN A 429 -24.67 3.43 -12.09
N TYR A 430 -23.73 3.15 -12.99
CA TYR A 430 -23.16 4.13 -13.92
C TYR A 430 -22.69 3.44 -15.19
N ASP A 431 -22.56 4.22 -16.27
CA ASP A 431 -22.03 3.72 -17.52
C ASP A 431 -20.52 3.47 -17.42
N ILE A 432 -20.13 2.20 -17.28
CA ILE A 432 -18.73 1.79 -17.14
C ILE A 432 -17.88 2.08 -18.39
N MET A 433 -18.50 2.41 -19.53
CA MET A 433 -17.82 2.81 -20.77
C MET A 433 -17.52 4.31 -20.84
N LYS A 434 -18.28 5.16 -20.14
CA LYS A 434 -18.15 6.63 -20.17
C LYS A 434 -17.39 7.22 -18.98
N LYS A 435 -16.31 6.54 -18.52
CA LYS A 435 -15.55 6.90 -17.31
C LYS A 435 -15.03 8.35 -17.24
N ARG A 436 -14.87 9.06 -18.37
CA ARG A 436 -14.24 10.40 -18.40
C ARG A 436 -15.19 11.56 -18.13
N ASP A 437 -16.49 11.32 -17.99
CA ASP A 437 -17.50 12.37 -17.91
C ASP A 437 -18.39 12.22 -16.67
N LEU A 438 -17.77 12.06 -15.50
CA LEU A 438 -18.46 11.81 -14.22
C LEU A 438 -19.40 12.94 -13.76
N LYS A 439 -19.27 14.15 -14.34
CA LYS A 439 -20.21 15.26 -14.07
C LYS A 439 -21.50 15.14 -14.89
N THR A 440 -21.46 14.56 -16.09
CA THR A 440 -22.63 14.31 -16.95
C THR A 440 -23.20 12.90 -16.77
N SER A 441 -22.39 11.93 -16.29
CA SER A 441 -22.84 10.56 -15.96
C SER A 441 -23.61 10.44 -14.64
N ARG A 442 -23.72 11.53 -13.87
CA ARG A 442 -24.58 11.63 -12.67
C ARG A 442 -26.07 11.71 -13.01
N ASN A 443 -26.41 11.84 -14.29
CA ASN A 443 -27.78 11.63 -14.75
C ASN A 443 -28.01 10.15 -15.07
N ALA A 444 -28.45 9.41 -14.05
CA ALA A 444 -29.68 8.62 -14.09
C ALA A 444 -29.66 7.67 -12.88
N ASN A 445 -30.64 7.80 -11.99
CA ASN A 445 -31.01 6.79 -11.00
C ASN A 445 -31.40 5.48 -11.70
N LYS A 446 -30.44 4.78 -12.33
CA LYS A 446 -30.65 3.61 -13.16
C LYS A 446 -29.49 2.63 -12.98
N TRP A 447 -29.85 1.40 -12.66
CA TRP A 447 -28.93 0.27 -12.58
C TRP A 447 -28.76 -0.34 -13.96
N ILE A 448 -27.54 -0.78 -14.28
CA ILE A 448 -27.12 -1.17 -15.62
C ILE A 448 -26.51 -2.57 -15.57
N THR A 449 -27.02 -3.44 -16.45
CA THR A 449 -26.39 -4.71 -16.78
C THR A 449 -25.44 -4.54 -17.96
N SER A 450 -24.23 -5.03 -17.81
CA SER A 450 -23.23 -4.98 -18.86
C SER A 450 -22.34 -6.21 -18.86
N VAL A 451 -21.88 -6.63 -20.04
CA VAL A 451 -20.92 -7.71 -20.20
C VAL A 451 -19.65 -7.16 -20.80
N GLN A 452 -18.53 -7.44 -20.15
CA GLN A 452 -17.20 -7.04 -20.58
C GLN A 452 -16.43 -8.24 -21.10
N TYR A 453 -15.71 -8.04 -22.22
CA TYR A 453 -14.99 -9.09 -22.94
C TYR A 453 -13.47 -8.96 -22.79
N GLY A 454 -12.99 -8.71 -21.56
CA GLY A 454 -11.59 -8.77 -21.18
C GLY A 454 -11.26 -8.00 -19.90
N ASN A 455 -9.98 -7.89 -19.59
CA ASN A 455 -9.49 -7.27 -18.36
C ASN A 455 -8.77 -5.96 -18.67
N GLY A 456 -9.40 -4.81 -18.40
CA GLY A 456 -8.74 -3.50 -18.54
C GLY A 456 -9.64 -2.42 -19.14
N ASN A 457 -9.07 -1.25 -19.44
CA ASN A 457 -9.76 -0.22 -20.20
C ASN A 457 -9.65 -0.54 -21.71
N GLY A 458 -10.70 -0.25 -22.48
CA GLY A 458 -10.70 -0.43 -23.95
C GLY A 458 -11.20 -1.78 -24.46
N PHE A 459 -11.49 -2.74 -23.57
CA PHE A 459 -12.11 -4.00 -23.99
C PHE A 459 -13.58 -3.78 -24.40
N PRO A 460 -14.08 -4.57 -25.37
CA PRO A 460 -15.48 -4.51 -25.77
C PRO A 460 -16.41 -4.69 -24.57
N CYS A 461 -17.48 -3.91 -24.55
CA CYS A 461 -18.52 -3.99 -23.54
C CYS A 461 -19.88 -3.88 -24.23
N ARG A 462 -20.79 -4.81 -23.90
CA ARG A 462 -22.18 -4.77 -24.35
C ARG A 462 -23.07 -4.41 -23.16
N LYS A 463 -24.00 -3.49 -23.34
CA LYS A 463 -25.06 -3.21 -22.36
C LYS A 463 -26.32 -3.96 -22.77
N TYR A 464 -27.11 -4.34 -21.78
CA TYR A 464 -28.36 -5.06 -21.98
C TYR A 464 -29.53 -4.22 -21.48
N PRO A 465 -30.65 -4.15 -22.22
CA PRO A 465 -31.83 -3.43 -21.78
C PRO A 465 -32.49 -4.13 -20.57
N ASP A 466 -33.31 -3.40 -19.83
CA ASP A 466 -34.15 -4.00 -18.79
C ASP A 466 -35.13 -5.00 -19.45
N GLY A 467 -35.36 -6.13 -18.81
CA GLY A 467 -36.21 -7.21 -19.31
C GLY A 467 -35.51 -8.27 -20.17
N TYR A 468 -34.24 -8.06 -20.54
CA TYR A 468 -33.47 -8.98 -21.40
C TYR A 468 -33.33 -10.40 -20.81
N TYR A 469 -33.41 -10.56 -19.49
CA TYR A 469 -33.41 -11.87 -18.85
C TYR A 469 -34.49 -12.80 -19.41
N ARG A 470 -35.63 -12.27 -19.90
CA ARG A 470 -36.71 -13.04 -20.53
C ARG A 470 -36.31 -13.61 -21.89
N GLU A 471 -35.46 -12.90 -22.65
CA GLU A 471 -35.01 -13.33 -23.97
C GLU A 471 -34.06 -14.53 -23.91
N ILE A 472 -33.36 -14.70 -22.77
CA ILE A 472 -32.40 -15.79 -22.56
C ILE A 472 -32.95 -16.89 -21.65
N GLU A 473 -34.20 -16.80 -21.22
CA GLU A 473 -34.82 -17.75 -20.29
C GLU A 473 -34.96 -19.14 -20.94
N SER A 474 -35.49 -19.20 -22.17
CA SER A 474 -35.62 -20.44 -22.93
C SER A 474 -34.29 -21.14 -23.19
N LEU A 475 -33.22 -20.37 -23.40
CA LEU A 475 -31.86 -20.90 -23.53
C LEU A 475 -31.41 -21.56 -22.22
N ILE A 476 -31.63 -20.91 -21.08
CA ILE A 476 -31.23 -21.47 -19.78
C ILE A 476 -32.01 -22.75 -19.47
N GLU A 477 -33.28 -22.84 -19.86
CA GLU A 477 -34.08 -24.06 -19.69
C GLU A 477 -33.51 -25.28 -20.43
N THR A 478 -32.71 -25.08 -21.49
CA THR A 478 -32.00 -26.18 -22.16
C THR A 478 -30.83 -26.72 -21.35
N PHE A 479 -30.33 -25.98 -20.36
CA PHE A 479 -29.20 -26.41 -19.55
C PHE A 479 -29.66 -27.39 -18.47
N GLU A 480 -28.83 -28.39 -18.19
CA GLU A 480 -29.01 -29.23 -17.01
C GLU A 480 -29.10 -28.34 -15.75
N LYS A 481 -30.16 -28.50 -14.96
CA LYS A 481 -30.46 -27.68 -13.75
C LYS A 481 -30.77 -26.19 -14.04
N GLY A 482 -30.89 -25.76 -15.29
CA GLY A 482 -31.22 -24.38 -15.64
C GLY A 482 -32.61 -23.94 -15.18
N THR A 483 -33.64 -24.77 -15.36
CA THR A 483 -34.99 -24.50 -14.83
C THR A 483 -34.98 -24.42 -13.29
N HIS A 484 -34.14 -25.20 -12.63
CA HIS A 484 -33.98 -25.13 -11.18
C HIS A 484 -33.38 -23.78 -10.76
N PHE A 485 -32.33 -23.31 -11.46
CA PHE A 485 -31.76 -21.97 -11.24
C PHE A 485 -32.79 -20.86 -11.39
N ILE A 486 -33.57 -20.89 -12.49
CA ILE A 486 -34.63 -19.90 -12.75
C ILE A 486 -35.63 -19.90 -11.58
N LYS A 487 -36.06 -21.08 -11.11
CA LYS A 487 -36.93 -21.20 -9.94
C LYS A 487 -36.31 -20.58 -8.68
N LEU A 488 -35.02 -20.81 -8.41
CA LEU A 488 -34.32 -20.20 -7.26
C LEU A 488 -34.28 -18.67 -7.35
N ILE A 489 -34.01 -18.10 -8.53
CA ILE A 489 -34.00 -16.65 -8.74
C ILE A 489 -35.41 -16.06 -8.63
N ASN A 490 -36.42 -16.77 -9.12
CA ASN A 490 -37.80 -16.29 -9.15
C ASN A 490 -38.50 -16.44 -7.80
N ASN A 491 -38.11 -17.45 -7.02
CA ASN A 491 -38.71 -17.73 -5.73
C ASN A 491 -37.96 -17.05 -4.58
N GLY A 492 -38.61 -16.10 -3.92
CA GLY A 492 -38.04 -15.39 -2.77
C GLY A 492 -36.97 -14.36 -3.13
N PHE A 493 -35.94 -14.72 -3.91
CA PHE A 493 -34.83 -13.82 -4.27
C PHE A 493 -35.31 -12.55 -4.98
N SER A 494 -36.17 -12.68 -5.99
CA SER A 494 -36.67 -11.51 -6.73
C SER A 494 -37.44 -10.53 -5.84
N LYS A 495 -38.07 -11.00 -4.74
CA LYS A 495 -38.77 -10.16 -3.76
C LYS A 495 -37.81 -9.41 -2.84
N LYS A 496 -36.54 -9.82 -2.78
CA LYS A 496 -35.47 -9.15 -2.01
C LYS A 496 -34.80 -8.01 -2.77
N ILE A 497 -35.17 -7.76 -4.04
CA ILE A 497 -34.61 -6.68 -4.85
C ILE A 497 -35.41 -5.39 -4.57
N PRO A 498 -34.81 -4.34 -3.98
CA PRO A 498 -35.48 -3.06 -3.77
C PRO A 498 -35.54 -2.23 -5.05
N ASP A 499 -36.36 -1.17 -5.05
CA ASP A 499 -36.34 -0.17 -6.12
C ASP A 499 -34.99 0.56 -6.20
N LYS A 500 -34.72 1.22 -7.32
CA LYS A 500 -33.43 1.85 -7.61
C LYS A 500 -33.00 2.92 -6.60
N LYS A 501 -33.95 3.66 -6.00
CA LYS A 501 -33.64 4.71 -5.01
C LYS A 501 -33.22 4.06 -3.71
N LEU A 502 -34.00 3.08 -3.25
CA LEU A 502 -33.70 2.33 -2.04
C LEU A 502 -32.38 1.53 -2.19
N LEU A 503 -32.17 0.90 -3.35
CA LEU A 503 -30.94 0.17 -3.67
C LEU A 503 -29.70 1.07 -3.64
N GLN A 504 -29.83 2.31 -4.11
CA GLN A 504 -28.77 3.33 -4.05
C GLN A 504 -28.53 3.81 -2.62
N ALA A 505 -29.59 4.12 -1.86
CA ALA A 505 -29.49 4.54 -0.46
C ALA A 505 -28.79 3.46 0.39
N MET A 506 -29.18 2.19 0.25
CA MET A 506 -28.55 1.06 0.94
C MET A 506 -27.06 0.90 0.61
N HIS A 507 -26.62 1.23 -0.62
CA HIS A 507 -25.20 1.26 -1.00
C HIS A 507 -24.43 2.39 -0.31
N GLU A 508 -25.06 3.55 -0.21
CA GLU A 508 -24.47 4.75 0.38
C GLU A 508 -24.37 4.62 1.90
N GLU A 509 -25.44 4.17 2.55
CA GLU A 509 -25.50 3.93 3.99
C GLU A 509 -24.74 2.67 4.41
N GLN A 510 -24.44 1.77 3.46
CA GLN A 510 -23.84 0.45 3.72
C GLN A 510 -24.61 -0.36 4.76
N LYS A 511 -25.94 -0.23 4.76
CA LYS A 511 -26.86 -0.83 5.72
C LYS A 511 -27.97 -1.59 5.00
N GLY A 512 -28.25 -2.80 5.49
CA GLY A 512 -29.39 -3.60 5.06
C GLY A 512 -30.71 -3.04 5.60
N ILE A 513 -31.81 -3.31 4.90
CA ILE A 513 -33.17 -2.99 5.33
C ILE A 513 -33.95 -4.29 5.31
N ASP A 514 -34.73 -4.54 6.36
CA ASP A 514 -35.48 -5.78 6.50
C ASP A 514 -36.34 -6.06 5.26
N GLY A 515 -36.22 -7.30 4.77
CA GLY A 515 -36.92 -7.72 3.56
C GLY A 515 -36.16 -7.48 2.26
N PHE A 516 -35.11 -6.67 2.23
CA PHE A 516 -34.34 -6.36 1.02
C PHE A 516 -32.85 -6.69 1.17
N TYR A 517 -32.20 -6.96 0.03
CA TYR A 517 -30.75 -7.16 -0.04
C TYR A 517 -30.06 -5.89 -0.56
N THR A 518 -28.94 -5.54 0.06
CA THR A 518 -28.01 -4.54 -0.45
C THR A 518 -27.46 -4.99 -1.82
N PRO A 519 -26.90 -4.07 -2.64
CA PRO A 519 -26.27 -4.46 -3.90
C PRO A 519 -25.15 -5.48 -3.73
N VAL A 520 -24.44 -5.46 -2.59
CA VAL A 520 -23.40 -6.42 -2.29
C VAL A 520 -23.99 -7.80 -2.02
N GLU A 521 -25.03 -7.89 -1.19
CA GLU A 521 -25.71 -9.14 -0.86
C GLU A 521 -26.43 -9.75 -2.08
N LEU A 522 -27.02 -8.92 -2.96
CA LEU A 522 -27.57 -9.38 -4.23
C LEU A 522 -26.50 -10.10 -5.06
N ILE A 523 -25.32 -9.49 -5.22
CA ILE A 523 -24.22 -10.08 -5.99
C ILE A 523 -23.69 -11.35 -5.32
N THR A 524 -23.46 -11.32 -4.01
CA THR A 524 -22.95 -12.48 -3.27
C THR A 524 -23.94 -13.64 -3.31
N THR A 525 -25.24 -13.38 -3.18
CA THR A 525 -26.28 -14.41 -3.28
C THR A 525 -26.31 -15.01 -4.68
N VAL A 526 -26.24 -14.19 -5.73
CA VAL A 526 -26.14 -14.67 -7.11
C VAL A 526 -24.89 -15.52 -7.32
N THR A 527 -23.73 -15.11 -6.77
CA THR A 527 -22.52 -15.94 -6.80
C THR A 527 -22.77 -17.32 -6.19
N SER A 528 -23.31 -17.39 -4.97
CA SER A 528 -23.57 -18.66 -4.29
C SER A 528 -24.58 -19.54 -5.04
N LEU A 529 -25.65 -18.97 -5.58
CA LEU A 529 -26.64 -19.71 -6.37
C LEU A 529 -26.03 -20.32 -7.64
N ILE A 530 -25.16 -19.58 -8.34
CA ILE A 530 -24.49 -20.09 -9.54
C ILE A 530 -23.39 -21.10 -9.20
N GLU A 531 -22.69 -20.90 -8.09
CA GLU A 531 -21.66 -21.84 -7.61
C GLU A 531 -22.27 -23.17 -7.15
N SER A 532 -23.50 -23.18 -6.63
CA SER A 532 -24.23 -24.41 -6.29
C SER A 532 -24.68 -25.26 -7.50
N ILE A 533 -24.48 -24.75 -8.72
CA ILE A 533 -24.83 -25.45 -9.95
C ILE A 533 -23.55 -25.95 -10.62
N ASP A 534 -23.44 -27.26 -10.68
CA ASP A 534 -22.40 -27.95 -11.45
C ASP A 534 -22.98 -28.42 -12.78
N PHE A 535 -22.21 -28.14 -13.82
CA PHE A 535 -22.48 -28.55 -15.20
C PHE A 535 -21.41 -29.55 -15.62
N ASP A 536 -21.82 -30.67 -16.21
CA ASP A 536 -20.89 -31.64 -16.79
C ASP A 536 -20.10 -31.04 -17.96
N ASP A 537 -20.78 -30.29 -18.82
CA ASP A 537 -20.17 -29.43 -19.84
C ASP A 537 -20.27 -27.95 -19.40
N PRO A 538 -19.16 -27.28 -19.05
CA PRO A 538 -19.19 -25.93 -18.49
C PRO A 538 -19.47 -24.84 -19.53
N ASP A 539 -19.27 -25.13 -20.82
CA ASP A 539 -19.40 -24.16 -21.90
C ASP A 539 -20.64 -24.45 -22.76
N HIS A 540 -21.10 -23.44 -23.49
CA HIS A 540 -22.19 -23.56 -24.43
C HIS A 540 -21.82 -22.82 -25.72
N LYS A 541 -22.07 -23.47 -26.86
CA LYS A 541 -21.88 -22.88 -28.18
C LYS A 541 -23.15 -22.13 -28.58
N LEU A 542 -23.08 -20.81 -28.61
CA LEU A 542 -24.18 -19.96 -29.03
C LEU A 542 -24.37 -20.03 -30.55
N GLU A 543 -25.63 -20.12 -30.97
CA GLU A 543 -26.02 -20.03 -32.38
C GLU A 543 -26.15 -18.57 -32.85
N ASP A 544 -26.35 -17.62 -31.92
CA ASP A 544 -26.49 -16.19 -32.20
C ASP A 544 -25.54 -15.35 -31.30
N GLU A 545 -24.60 -14.62 -31.91
CA GLU A 545 -23.68 -13.68 -31.24
C GLU A 545 -24.39 -12.43 -30.67
N LYS A 546 -25.72 -12.31 -30.80
CA LYS A 546 -26.54 -11.30 -30.11
C LYS A 546 -26.58 -11.50 -28.60
N ILE A 547 -26.49 -12.73 -28.10
CA ILE A 547 -26.50 -12.96 -26.65
C ILE A 547 -25.15 -12.57 -26.06
N PHE A 548 -24.04 -13.08 -26.61
CA PHE A 548 -22.68 -12.68 -26.26
C PHE A 548 -21.82 -12.49 -27.52
N MET A 549 -20.80 -11.64 -27.44
CA MET A 549 -19.85 -11.38 -28.54
C MET A 549 -18.82 -12.51 -28.74
N LYS A 550 -19.12 -13.72 -28.27
CA LYS A 550 -18.26 -14.90 -28.41
C LYS A 550 -19.12 -16.12 -28.73
N PRO A 551 -18.68 -16.98 -29.65
CA PRO A 551 -19.43 -18.17 -30.04
C PRO A 551 -19.47 -19.23 -28.95
N ILE A 552 -18.46 -19.30 -28.08
CA ILE A 552 -18.40 -20.23 -26.95
C ILE A 552 -18.41 -19.41 -25.66
N VAL A 553 -19.41 -19.68 -24.80
CA VAL A 553 -19.65 -18.94 -23.56
C VAL A 553 -19.85 -19.91 -22.40
N PRO A 554 -19.23 -19.66 -21.24
CA PRO A 554 -19.48 -20.46 -20.05
C PRO A 554 -20.95 -20.36 -19.62
N LYS A 555 -21.63 -21.48 -19.38
CA LYS A 555 -23.03 -21.52 -18.94
C LYS A 555 -23.26 -20.67 -17.69
N LYS A 556 -22.29 -20.67 -16.76
CA LYS A 556 -22.30 -19.81 -15.57
C LYS A 556 -22.38 -18.31 -15.90
N GLN A 557 -21.76 -17.83 -16.99
CA GLN A 557 -21.90 -16.43 -17.43
C GLN A 557 -23.29 -16.12 -17.99
N ILE A 558 -23.95 -17.09 -18.62
CA ILE A 558 -25.33 -16.94 -19.10
C ILE A 558 -26.28 -16.85 -17.90
N LEU A 559 -26.10 -17.70 -16.87
CA LEU A 559 -26.83 -17.61 -15.61
C LEU A 559 -26.60 -16.27 -14.90
N ALA A 560 -25.36 -15.78 -14.89
CA ALA A 560 -25.04 -14.46 -14.32
C ALA A 560 -25.74 -13.34 -15.10
N LEU A 561 -25.78 -13.40 -16.43
CA LEU A 561 -26.51 -12.41 -17.25
C LEU A 561 -28.00 -12.38 -16.89
N TYR A 562 -28.62 -13.55 -16.74
CA TYR A 562 -30.02 -13.66 -16.32
C TYR A 562 -30.27 -12.98 -14.97
N ALA A 563 -29.52 -13.39 -13.94
CA ALA A 563 -29.72 -12.88 -12.59
C ALA A 563 -29.43 -11.38 -12.47
N ILE A 564 -28.34 -10.90 -13.07
CA ILE A 564 -27.94 -9.49 -13.01
C ILE A 564 -28.91 -8.61 -13.80
N ASN A 565 -29.35 -9.06 -14.97
CA ASN A 565 -30.36 -8.33 -15.74
C ASN A 565 -31.71 -8.29 -15.02
N LYS A 566 -32.09 -9.37 -14.35
CA LYS A 566 -33.30 -9.38 -13.53
C LYS A 566 -33.21 -8.41 -12.35
N ILE A 567 -32.07 -8.33 -11.67
CA ILE A 567 -31.82 -7.31 -10.62
C ILE A 567 -32.05 -5.90 -11.17
N CYS A 568 -31.41 -5.56 -12.30
CA CYS A 568 -31.59 -4.24 -12.91
C CYS A 568 -33.04 -3.98 -13.29
N SER A 569 -33.70 -4.96 -13.90
CA SER A 569 -35.08 -4.84 -14.37
C SER A 569 -36.03 -4.54 -13.22
N VAL A 570 -35.96 -5.30 -12.13
CA VAL A 570 -36.82 -5.11 -10.96
C VAL A 570 -36.51 -3.78 -10.27
N ALA A 571 -35.23 -3.46 -10.06
CA ALA A 571 -34.87 -2.20 -9.40
C ALA A 571 -35.27 -0.96 -10.21
N ASN A 572 -35.18 -1.03 -11.54
CA ASN A 572 -35.48 0.11 -12.42
C ASN A 572 -36.98 0.30 -12.74
N SER A 573 -37.80 -0.72 -12.47
CA SER A 573 -39.23 -0.76 -12.77
C SER A 573 -40.04 0.33 -12.05
#